data_AF-A0A2B4MQ07-F1
#
_entry.id   AF-A0A2B4MQ07-F1
#
_cell.length_a   1.000
_cell.length_b   1.000
_cell.length_c   1.000
_cell.angle_alpha   90.00
_cell.angle_beta   90.00
_cell.angle_gamma   90.00
#
_symmetry.space_group_name_H-M   'P 1'
#
loop_
_entity.id
_entity.type
_entity.pdbx_description
1 polymer ?
#
loop_
_entity_poly.entity_id
_entity_poly.type
_entity_poly.pdbx_seq_one_letter_code
_entity_poly.pdbx_strand_id
1 'polypeptide(L)'
;MKLYFKDIELGDITEVSADTPWMYGTIHLNENSKPFHEYFHGMVDEDNEFDFDSADPEFLAESNWSILDENEGKYLGIDIPAIYIDATTIAWRWR
;
A
#
# COMPACT_ATOMS: atom_id res chain seq x y z
N MET A 1 -11.37 -5.88 -1.28
CA MET A 1 -10.40 -5.09 -2.06
C MET A 1 -9.03 -5.69 -1.77
N LYS A 2 -8.12 -5.71 -2.74
CA LYS A 2 -6.81 -6.35 -2.58
C LYS A 2 -5.70 -5.42 -3.03
N LEU A 3 -4.65 -5.29 -2.23
CA LEU A 3 -3.47 -4.49 -2.58
C LEU A 3 -2.55 -5.29 -3.50
N TYR A 4 -2.10 -4.66 -4.58
CA TYR A 4 -1.17 -5.23 -5.53
C TYR A 4 0.04 -4.33 -5.76
N PHE A 5 1.20 -4.97 -5.86
CA PHE A 5 2.40 -4.40 -6.47
C PHE A 5 2.66 -5.13 -7.78
N LYS A 6 2.50 -4.44 -8.90
CA LYS A 6 2.44 -5.03 -10.25
C LYS A 6 1.40 -6.16 -10.28
N ASP A 7 1.85 -7.39 -10.51
CA ASP A 7 1.04 -8.61 -10.56
C ASP A 7 1.06 -9.41 -9.25
N ILE A 8 1.70 -8.88 -8.20
CA ILE A 8 1.85 -9.56 -6.91
C ILE A 8 0.79 -9.06 -5.93
N GLU A 9 -0.09 -9.95 -5.48
CA GLU A 9 -1.03 -9.68 -4.40
C GLU A 9 -0.28 -9.59 -3.07
N LEU A 10 -0.43 -8.48 -2.35
CA LEU A 10 0.24 -8.23 -1.06
C LEU A 10 -0.67 -8.40 0.15
N GLY A 11 -1.99 -8.32 -0.03
CA GLY A 11 -2.94 -8.51 1.07
C GLY A 11 -4.35 -8.04 0.77
N ASP A 12 -5.26 -8.37 1.69
CA ASP A 12 -6.68 -8.01 1.61
C ASP A 12 -6.95 -6.73 2.42
N ILE A 13 -7.68 -5.79 1.83
CA ILE A 13 -8.16 -4.54 2.45
C ILE A 13 -9.64 -4.69 2.78
N THR A 14 -9.97 -4.46 4.04
CA THR A 14 -11.32 -4.48 4.61
C THR A 14 -11.65 -3.16 5.30
N GLU A 15 -12.90 -2.99 5.74
CA GLU A 15 -13.33 -1.83 6.54
C GLU A 15 -13.02 -0.48 5.87
N VAL A 16 -13.18 -0.43 4.54
CA VAL A 16 -12.80 0.72 3.73
C VAL A 16 -13.65 1.94 4.08
N SER A 17 -13.00 3.07 4.30
CA SER A 17 -13.62 4.38 4.50
C SER A 17 -12.93 5.44 3.65
N ALA A 18 -13.61 6.56 3.43
CA ALA A 18 -13.12 7.65 2.59
C ALA A 18 -13.22 8.98 3.34
N ASP A 19 -12.12 9.74 3.34
CA ASP A 19 -12.08 11.15 3.71
C ASP A 19 -11.30 11.88 2.60
N THR A 20 -12.04 12.30 1.57
CA THR A 20 -11.47 12.74 0.29
C THR A 20 -10.38 13.80 0.48
N PRO A 21 -9.18 13.63 -0.11
CA PRO A 21 -8.82 12.68 -1.17
C PRO A 21 -8.34 11.30 -0.68
N TRP A 22 -8.31 11.07 0.61
CA TRP A 22 -7.76 9.86 1.21
C TRP A 22 -8.79 8.76 1.33
N MET A 23 -8.30 7.54 1.15
CA MET A 23 -8.98 6.31 1.46
C MET A 23 -8.22 5.61 2.58
N TYR A 24 -8.96 4.91 3.43
CA TYR A 24 -8.42 4.18 4.56
C TYR A 24 -9.03 2.78 4.63
N GLY A 25 -8.32 1.86 5.25
CA GLY A 25 -8.86 0.54 5.57
C GLY A 25 -7.96 -0.25 6.52
N THR A 26 -8.43 -1.44 6.86
CA THR A 26 -7.68 -2.44 7.60
C THR A 26 -7.02 -3.39 6.60
N ILE A 27 -5.70 -3.53 6.64
CA ILE A 27 -4.92 -4.37 5.73
C ILE A 27 -4.48 -5.66 6.41
N HIS A 28 -4.74 -6.79 5.76
CA HIS A 28 -4.24 -8.10 6.15
C HIS A 28 -3.19 -8.53 5.13
N LEU A 29 -1.93 -8.25 5.44
CA LEU A 29 -0.79 -8.59 4.60
C LEU A 29 -0.59 -10.10 4.51
N ASN A 30 -0.26 -10.59 3.31
CA ASN A 30 0.05 -12.00 3.05
C ASN A 30 1.58 -12.24 2.97
N GLU A 31 1.99 -13.48 2.73
CA GLU A 31 3.40 -13.88 2.68
C GLU A 31 4.23 -13.15 1.61
N ASN A 32 3.61 -12.73 0.49
CA ASN A 32 4.31 -12.01 -0.57
C ASN A 32 4.71 -10.59 -0.16
N SER A 33 4.12 -10.05 0.91
CA SER A 33 4.44 -8.71 1.42
C SER A 33 5.77 -8.63 2.16
N LYS A 34 6.36 -9.76 2.59
CA LYS A 34 7.58 -9.78 3.42
C LYS A 34 8.75 -8.96 2.87
N PRO A 35 9.06 -8.99 1.55
CA PRO A 35 10.13 -8.16 0.97
C PRO A 35 9.88 -6.65 1.06
N PHE A 36 8.64 -6.23 1.33
CA PHE A 36 8.23 -4.83 1.40
C PHE A 36 8.16 -4.30 2.84
N HIS A 37 8.34 -5.15 3.86
CA HIS A 37 8.10 -4.75 5.26
C HIS A 37 9.04 -3.64 5.74
N GLU A 38 10.33 -3.72 5.40
CA GLU A 38 11.29 -2.66 5.73
C GLU A 38 10.91 -1.34 5.04
N TYR A 39 10.49 -1.41 3.78
CA TYR A 39 10.01 -0.26 3.02
C TYR A 39 8.76 0.37 3.67
N PHE A 40 7.76 -0.44 4.01
CA PHE A 40 6.53 0.06 4.64
C PHE A 40 6.81 0.70 6.00
N HIS A 41 7.64 0.06 6.83
CA HIS A 41 8.03 0.64 8.12
C HIS A 41 8.73 1.98 7.93
N GLY A 42 9.72 2.05 7.03
CA GLY A 42 10.45 3.28 6.78
C GLY A 42 9.58 4.42 6.25
N MET A 43 8.59 4.12 5.40
CA MET A 43 7.70 5.14 4.81
C MET A 43 6.77 5.82 5.82
N VAL A 44 6.50 5.20 6.97
CA VAL A 44 5.59 5.72 8.00
C VAL A 44 6.28 6.04 9.32
N ASP A 45 7.59 5.85 9.39
CA ASP A 45 8.40 6.18 10.56
C ASP A 45 8.61 7.70 10.64
N GLU A 46 7.95 8.35 11.60
CA GLU A 46 8.09 9.80 11.82
C GLU A 46 9.33 10.15 12.65
N ASP A 47 9.93 9.18 13.34
CA ASP A 47 11.09 9.38 14.21
C ASP A 47 12.41 9.29 13.42
N ASN A 48 12.42 8.61 12.28
CA ASN A 48 13.59 8.43 11.43
C ASN A 48 13.35 8.90 9.99
N GLU A 49 14.30 9.63 9.41
CA GLU A 49 14.22 10.05 8.00
C GLU A 49 14.29 8.82 7.09
N PHE A 50 13.32 8.69 6.19
CA PHE A 50 13.32 7.66 5.17
C PHE A 50 14.37 7.95 4.10
N ASP A 51 15.32 7.03 3.91
CA ASP A 51 16.35 7.15 2.89
C ASP A 51 15.81 6.71 1.52
N PHE A 52 15.31 7.68 0.75
CA PHE A 52 14.81 7.44 -0.61
C PHE A 52 15.90 6.98 -1.59
N ASP A 53 17.17 7.26 -1.34
CA ASP A 53 18.26 6.90 -2.26
C ASP A 53 18.64 5.41 -2.15
N SER A 54 18.36 4.77 -1.01
CA SER A 54 18.58 3.32 -0.83
C SER A 54 17.35 2.46 -1.09
N ALA A 55 16.17 3.07 -1.23
CA ALA A 55 14.94 2.35 -1.57
C ALA A 55 14.98 1.79 -3.00
N ASP A 56 14.35 0.63 -3.21
CA ASP A 56 14.16 0.10 -4.56
C ASP A 56 13.33 1.12 -5.39
N PRO A 57 13.84 1.64 -6.52
CA PRO A 57 13.11 2.59 -7.35
C PRO A 57 11.77 2.06 -7.84
N GLU A 58 11.62 0.73 -7.94
CA GLU A 58 10.34 0.13 -8.32
C GLU A 58 9.26 0.33 -7.24
N PHE A 59 9.64 0.40 -5.95
CA PHE A 59 8.69 0.67 -4.86
C PHE A 59 8.21 2.12 -4.86
N LEU A 60 9.06 3.05 -5.34
CA LEU A 60 8.73 4.47 -5.47
C LEU A 60 7.91 4.80 -6.73
N ALA A 61 7.79 3.86 -7.67
CA ALA A 61 7.02 4.06 -8.89
C ALA A 61 5.52 3.82 -8.64
N GLU A 62 4.74 4.90 -8.51
CA GLU A 62 3.26 4.87 -8.36
C GLU A 62 2.55 4.04 -9.44
N SER A 63 3.14 3.90 -10.64
CA SER A 63 2.60 3.04 -11.70
C SER A 63 2.54 1.56 -11.32
N ASN A 64 3.33 1.13 -10.34
CA ASN A 64 3.38 -0.25 -9.87
C ASN A 64 2.34 -0.56 -8.79
N TRP A 65 1.68 0.44 -8.22
CA TRP A 65 0.72 0.25 -7.14
C TRP A 65 -0.71 0.27 -7.64
N SER A 66 -1.50 -0.73 -7.22
CA SER A 66 -2.91 -0.79 -7.56
C SER A 66 -3.73 -1.51 -6.50
N ILE A 67 -5.04 -1.27 -6.54
CA ILE A 67 -6.03 -2.03 -5.78
C ILE A 67 -6.94 -2.76 -6.77
N LEU A 68 -7.11 -4.06 -6.57
CA LEU A 68 -8.16 -4.81 -7.22
C LEU A 68 -9.47 -4.60 -6.45
N ASP A 69 -10.44 -3.95 -7.10
CA ASP A 69 -11.83 -3.99 -6.65
C ASP A 69 -12.49 -5.24 -7.22
N GLU A 70 -12.67 -6.24 -6.36
CA GLU A 70 -13.27 -7.53 -6.72
C GLU A 70 -14.74 -7.41 -7.16
N ASN A 71 -15.45 -6.36 -6.75
CA ASN A 71 -16.83 -6.14 -7.18
C ASN A 71 -16.89 -5.65 -8.63
N GLU A 72 -15.92 -4.84 -9.03
CA GLU A 72 -15.81 -4.33 -10.41
C GLU A 72 -14.95 -5.22 -11.31
N GLY A 73 -14.13 -6.09 -10.73
CA GLY A 73 -13.14 -6.89 -11.45
C GLY A 73 -12.05 -6.05 -12.10
N LYS A 74 -11.70 -4.90 -11.51
CA LYS A 74 -10.75 -3.94 -12.09
C LYS A 74 -9.61 -3.61 -11.14
N TYR A 75 -8.42 -3.46 -11.73
CA TYR A 75 -7.27 -2.84 -11.08
C TYR A 75 -7.38 -1.32 -11.19
N LEU A 76 -7.41 -0.66 -10.04
CA LEU A 76 -7.46 0.79 -9.90
C LEU A 76 -6.09 1.28 -9.45
N GLY A 77 -5.51 2.23 -10.18
CA GLY A 77 -4.21 2.81 -9.83
C GLY A 77 -4.31 3.64 -8.56
N ILE A 78 -3.29 3.55 -7.72
CA ILE A 78 -3.16 4.34 -6.51
C ILE A 78 -1.79 5.02 -6.46
N ASP A 79 -1.69 6.09 -5.68
CA ASP A 79 -0.40 6.58 -5.23
C ASP A 79 0.25 5.56 -4.27
N ILE A 80 1.49 5.79 -3.87
CA ILE A 80 2.20 4.94 -2.91
C ILE A 80 1.36 4.79 -1.62
N PRO A 81 1.02 3.55 -1.21
CA PRO A 81 0.23 3.33 -0.01
C PRO A 81 1.07 3.56 1.25
N ALA A 82 0.49 4.22 2.25
CA ALA A 82 1.03 4.28 3.60
C ALA A 82 0.49 3.08 4.39
N ILE A 83 1.36 2.19 4.85
CA ILE A 83 0.99 0.95 5.55
C ILE A 83 1.64 0.94 6.93
N TYR A 84 0.81 0.97 7.97
CA TYR A 84 1.24 0.81 9.34
C TYR A 84 1.02 -0.65 9.75
N ILE A 85 2.05 -1.48 9.58
CA ILE A 85 1.97 -2.94 9.79
C ILE A 85 1.45 -3.26 11.20
N ASP A 86 1.99 -2.59 12.23
CA ASP A 86 1.64 -2.85 13.63
C ASP A 86 0.20 -2.45 13.98
N ALA A 87 -0.32 -1.42 13.31
CA ALA A 87 -1.69 -0.96 13.48
C ALA A 87 -2.66 -1.67 12.53
N THR A 88 -2.16 -2.51 11.61
CA THR A 88 -2.93 -3.13 10.52
C THR A 88 -3.71 -2.13 9.68
N THR A 89 -3.21 -0.90 9.53
CA THR A 89 -3.89 0.16 8.77
C THR A 89 -3.18 0.46 7.46
N ILE A 90 -3.99 0.81 6.46
CA ILE A 90 -3.53 1.31 5.17
C ILE A 90 -4.25 2.61 4.83
N ALA A 91 -3.51 3.56 4.26
CA ALA A 91 -4.06 4.75 3.64
C ALA A 91 -3.53 4.90 2.21
N TRP A 92 -4.37 5.34 1.29
CA TRP A 92 -3.99 5.56 -0.11
C TRP A 92 -4.81 6.67 -0.75
N ARG A 93 -4.39 7.10 -1.94
CA ARG A 93 -5.15 8.00 -2.82
C ARG A 93 -5.34 7.34 -4.17
N TRP A 94 -6.48 7.60 -4.78
CA TRP A 94 -6.72 7.22 -6.17
C TRP A 94 -5.93 8.12 -7.11
N ARG A 95 -5.42 7.55 -8.21
CA ARG A 95 -4.75 8.29 -9.29
C ARG A 95 -5.69 8.57 -10.46
#